data_AF-A0A127M1F3-F1
#
_entry.id   AF-A0A127M1F3-F1
#
_cell.length_a   1.000
_cell.length_b   1.000
_cell.length_c   1.000
_cell.angle_alpha   90.00
_cell.angle_beta   90.00
_cell.angle_gamma   90.00
#
_symmetry.space_group_name_H-M   'P 1'
#
loop_
_entity.id
_entity.type
_entity.pdbx_description
1 polymer ?
#
loop_
_entity_poly.entity_id
_entity_poly.type
_entity_poly.pdbx_seq_one_letter_code
_entity_poly.pdbx_strand_id
1 'polypeptide(L)'
;MSLYQRGTVWWVKFTSPSGEFIRRSTGTEDKEQAQEYHDRLKADLWRKYRLGEKPRRTWQEAVVRWVGSTDHKADHEKDLGKLKWLDRFLGTKWLDEIDADLIAKIAQVKKAEASPSTANRYLALIRAILRAARDDWEWVERAPRVKMFPESKKRIRWITRDEAAKLIAELPPHLADMARFTLATGLRQRNVSYLRWDQVDTSRRVAWIHADQSKSRKAIAVPLNNDALAVLEARRGDGGEYVFTFQGKPVDRTSTKAWAAAKKRAGIEDFRWHDLRHTWASWHVQSGTGLQELQELGGWSTVDMVLRYAHLAADHLLYGLFIINGGHRHSLN
;
A
#
# COMPACT_ATOMS: atom_id res chain seq x y z
N MET A 1 22.98 -35.86 -41.06
CA MET A 1 22.43 -36.55 -39.86
C MET A 1 22.19 -35.53 -38.76
N SER A 2 20.97 -35.46 -38.25
CA SER A 2 20.56 -34.51 -37.20
C SER A 2 20.92 -34.98 -35.79
N LEU A 3 21.27 -36.27 -35.64
CA LEU A 3 21.81 -36.87 -34.43
C LEU A 3 23.26 -37.29 -34.67
N TYR A 4 24.10 -37.11 -33.64
CA TYR A 4 25.45 -37.65 -33.62
C TYR A 4 25.86 -37.95 -32.17
N GLN A 5 26.75 -38.91 -31.96
CA GLN A 5 27.17 -39.33 -30.63
C GLN A 5 28.45 -38.59 -30.21
N ARG A 6 28.57 -38.24 -28.92
CA ARG A 6 29.80 -37.69 -28.33
C ARG A 6 30.03 -38.35 -26.98
N GLY A 7 31.00 -39.26 -26.90
CA GLY A 7 31.11 -40.19 -25.78
C GLY A 7 29.99 -41.22 -25.86
N THR A 8 29.31 -41.49 -24.75
CA THR A 8 28.14 -42.39 -24.71
C THR A 8 26.81 -41.69 -25.04
N VAL A 9 26.77 -40.36 -24.93
CA VAL A 9 25.53 -39.56 -25.03
C VAL A 9 25.27 -39.08 -26.46
N TRP A 10 24.01 -39.11 -26.87
CA TRP A 10 23.55 -38.55 -28.14
C TRP A 10 23.39 -37.03 -28.09
N TRP A 11 23.65 -36.37 -29.21
CA TRP A 11 23.52 -34.93 -29.40
C TRP A 11 22.68 -34.63 -30.64
N VAL A 12 21.89 -33.56 -30.56
CA VAL A 12 21.16 -33.02 -31.70
C VAL A 12 21.94 -31.89 -32.36
N LYS A 13 21.90 -31.83 -33.69
CA LYS A 13 22.33 -30.70 -34.50
C LYS A 13 21.35 -30.43 -35.65
N PHE A 14 20.74 -29.25 -35.69
CA PHE A 14 19.91 -28.82 -36.81
C PHE A 14 19.72 -27.30 -36.81
N THR A 15 19.31 -26.76 -37.95
CA THR A 15 18.98 -25.35 -38.11
C THR A 15 17.49 -25.16 -37.83
N SER A 16 17.16 -24.26 -36.91
CA SER A 16 15.77 -23.93 -36.58
C SER A 16 15.11 -23.10 -37.70
N PRO A 17 13.76 -23.00 -37.74
CA PRO A 17 13.09 -22.20 -38.76
C PRO A 17 13.35 -20.69 -38.72
N SER A 18 14.00 -20.17 -37.67
CA SER A 18 14.52 -18.79 -37.62
C SER A 18 15.91 -18.61 -38.23
N GLY A 19 16.57 -19.70 -38.66
CA GLY A 19 17.94 -19.69 -39.14
C GLY A 19 19.01 -19.92 -38.07
N GLU A 20 18.63 -20.02 -36.78
CA GLU A 20 19.57 -20.31 -35.70
C GLU A 20 20.04 -21.78 -35.73
N PHE A 21 21.34 -22.00 -35.67
CA PHE A 21 21.94 -23.34 -35.59
C PHE A 21 21.94 -23.85 -34.14
N ILE A 22 21.25 -24.96 -33.90
CA ILE A 22 21.10 -25.55 -32.57
C ILE A 22 21.97 -26.79 -32.45
N ARG A 23 22.75 -26.85 -31.37
CA ARG A 23 23.57 -28.00 -30.99
C ARG A 23 23.44 -28.25 -29.49
N ARG A 24 22.77 -29.33 -29.08
CA ARG A 24 22.49 -29.64 -27.66
C ARG A 24 22.65 -31.14 -27.37
N SER A 25 23.04 -31.47 -26.15
CA SER A 25 23.04 -32.85 -25.66
C SER A 25 21.61 -33.31 -25.42
N THR A 26 21.28 -34.56 -25.76
CA THR A 26 19.99 -35.16 -25.40
C THR A 26 20.01 -35.74 -23.98
N GLY A 27 21.19 -35.93 -23.38
CA GLY A 27 21.34 -36.49 -22.04
C GLY A 27 21.05 -37.99 -21.93
N THR A 28 20.84 -38.68 -23.06
CA THR A 28 20.55 -40.12 -23.11
C THR A 28 21.53 -40.84 -24.03
N GLU A 29 21.81 -42.10 -23.69
CA GLU A 29 22.63 -43.04 -24.49
C GLU A 29 21.75 -43.81 -25.49
N ASP A 30 20.43 -43.78 -25.31
CA ASP A 30 19.44 -44.41 -26.16
C ASP A 30 19.13 -43.52 -27.38
N LYS A 31 19.33 -44.10 -28.57
CA LYS A 31 19.12 -43.43 -29.85
C LYS A 31 17.65 -43.12 -30.12
N GLU A 32 16.72 -43.97 -29.69
CA GLU A 32 15.28 -43.75 -29.89
C GLU A 32 14.79 -42.57 -29.03
N GLN A 33 15.17 -42.53 -27.75
CA GLN A 33 14.87 -41.39 -26.87
C GLN A 33 15.53 -40.09 -27.37
N ALA A 34 16.73 -40.17 -27.94
CA ALA A 34 17.40 -39.03 -28.55
C ALA A 34 16.66 -38.52 -29.80
N GLN A 35 16.08 -39.43 -30.60
CA GLN A 35 15.26 -39.10 -31.76
C GLN A 35 13.93 -38.47 -31.34
N GLU A 36 13.26 -38.98 -30.30
CA GLU A 36 12.05 -38.37 -29.76
C GLU A 36 12.31 -36.96 -29.23
N TYR A 37 13.40 -36.76 -28.50
CA TYR A 37 13.83 -35.44 -28.04
C TYR A 37 14.07 -34.47 -29.21
N HIS A 38 14.76 -34.93 -30.26
CA HIS A 38 14.99 -34.15 -31.48
C HIS A 38 13.67 -33.73 -32.13
N ASP A 39 12.75 -34.67 -32.33
CA ASP A 39 11.50 -34.41 -33.05
C ASP A 39 10.59 -33.46 -32.27
N ARG A 40 10.52 -33.61 -30.95
CA ARG A 40 9.83 -32.68 -30.06
C ARG A 40 10.42 -31.28 -30.12
N LEU A 41 11.75 -31.16 -30.00
CA LEU A 41 12.44 -29.87 -30.05
C LEU A 41 12.25 -29.17 -31.41
N LYS A 42 12.31 -29.92 -32.51
CA LYS A 42 12.11 -29.40 -33.86
C LYS A 42 10.67 -28.93 -34.08
N ALA A 43 9.68 -29.70 -33.60
CA ALA A 43 8.27 -29.31 -33.65
C ALA A 43 8.00 -28.03 -32.86
N ASP A 44 8.53 -27.92 -31.63
CA ASP A 44 8.36 -26.75 -30.76
C ASP A 44 8.94 -25.47 -31.40
N LEU A 45 10.15 -25.57 -31.97
CA LEU A 45 10.78 -24.43 -32.65
C LEU A 45 10.04 -24.04 -33.93
N TRP A 46 9.48 -25.02 -34.65
CA TRP A 46 8.66 -24.74 -35.82
C TRP A 46 7.39 -24.01 -35.45
N ARG A 47 6.67 -24.46 -34.42
CA ARG A 47 5.49 -23.76 -33.91
C ARG A 47 5.84 -22.35 -33.42
N LYS A 48 6.93 -22.20 -32.67
CA LYS A 48 7.38 -20.89 -32.18
C LYS A 48 7.68 -19.89 -33.31
N TYR A 49 8.45 -20.29 -34.33
CA TYR A 49 8.93 -19.36 -35.36
C TYR A 49 8.04 -19.25 -36.59
N ARG A 50 7.27 -20.29 -36.93
CA ARG A 50 6.32 -20.26 -38.06
C ARG A 50 4.91 -19.90 -37.66
N LEU A 51 4.44 -20.34 -36.48
CA LEU A 51 3.08 -20.05 -35.99
C LEU A 51 3.06 -18.95 -34.92
N GLY A 52 4.23 -18.45 -34.48
CA GLY A 52 4.29 -17.44 -33.41
C GLY A 52 3.90 -17.98 -32.04
N GLU A 53 3.86 -19.31 -31.84
CA GLU A 53 3.45 -19.90 -30.56
C GLU A 53 4.46 -19.56 -29.46
N LYS A 54 3.99 -18.80 -28.46
CA LYS A 54 4.78 -18.43 -27.29
C LYS A 54 4.99 -19.66 -26.40
N PRO A 55 6.21 -19.87 -25.87
CA PRO A 55 6.46 -20.98 -24.97
C PRO A 55 5.57 -20.88 -23.74
N ARG A 56 4.93 -21.99 -23.35
CA ARG A 56 4.13 -22.05 -22.12
C ARG A 56 5.02 -21.68 -20.93
N ARG A 57 4.47 -20.90 -20.01
CA ARG A 57 5.14 -20.45 -18.78
C ARG A 57 4.30 -20.80 -17.57
N THR A 58 4.98 -21.10 -16.48
CA THR A 58 4.38 -21.42 -15.19
C THR A 58 4.11 -20.17 -14.36
N TRP A 59 3.21 -20.31 -13.39
CA TRP A 59 3.03 -19.30 -12.35
C TRP A 59 4.34 -18.98 -11.61
N GLN A 60 5.15 -19.99 -11.28
CA GLN A 60 6.39 -19.78 -10.54
C GLN A 60 7.40 -18.94 -11.32
N GLU A 61 7.55 -19.15 -12.63
CA GLU A 61 8.38 -18.29 -13.49
C GLU A 61 7.87 -16.84 -13.48
N ALA A 62 6.55 -16.64 -13.50
CA ALA A 62 5.95 -15.31 -13.42
C ALA A 62 6.20 -14.66 -12.06
N VAL A 63 6.12 -15.42 -10.97
CA VAL A 63 6.43 -14.95 -9.61
C VAL A 63 7.90 -14.52 -9.51
N VAL A 64 8.85 -15.33 -9.97
CA VAL A 64 10.28 -15.00 -9.94
C VAL A 64 10.56 -13.70 -10.70
N ARG A 65 10.00 -13.56 -11.90
CA ARG A 65 10.15 -12.34 -12.70
C ARG A 65 9.50 -11.12 -12.03
N TRP A 66 8.29 -11.29 -11.49
CA TRP A 66 7.57 -10.22 -10.78
C TRP A 66 8.37 -9.72 -9.58
N VAL A 67 8.84 -10.65 -8.73
CA VAL A 67 9.63 -10.35 -7.53
C VAL A 67 10.91 -9.61 -7.91
N GLY A 68 11.65 -10.10 -8.92
CA GLY A 68 12.85 -9.41 -9.40
C GLY A 68 12.59 -7.99 -9.93
N SER A 69 11.43 -7.75 -10.55
CA SER A 69 11.07 -6.42 -11.05
C SER A 69 10.49 -5.46 -9.99
N THR A 70 10.21 -5.93 -8.77
CA THR A 70 9.49 -5.17 -7.74
C THR A 70 10.22 -5.10 -6.40
N ASP A 71 11.50 -5.46 -6.38
CA ASP A 71 12.41 -5.41 -5.22
C ASP A 71 12.51 -4.01 -4.58
N HIS A 72 12.49 -2.96 -5.40
CA HIS A 72 12.54 -1.57 -4.98
C HIS A 72 11.25 -1.04 -4.30
N LYS A 73 10.17 -1.84 -4.26
CA LYS A 73 8.89 -1.41 -3.67
C LYS A 73 8.89 -1.59 -2.16
N ALA A 74 8.42 -0.57 -1.44
CA ALA A 74 8.32 -0.60 0.03
C ALA A 74 7.42 -1.72 0.60
N ASP A 75 6.50 -2.26 -0.19
CA ASP A 75 5.59 -3.35 0.21
C ASP A 75 6.05 -4.74 -0.29
N HIS A 76 7.29 -4.86 -0.82
CA HIS A 76 7.82 -6.09 -1.43
C HIS A 76 7.71 -7.32 -0.50
N GLU A 77 8.16 -7.21 0.75
CA GLU A 77 8.08 -8.31 1.73
C GLU A 77 6.64 -8.77 1.99
N LYS A 78 5.69 -7.82 2.03
CA LYS A 78 4.27 -8.16 2.20
C LYS A 78 3.73 -8.86 0.97
N ASP A 79 4.25 -8.58 -0.21
CA ASP A 79 3.85 -9.28 -1.44
C ASP A 79 4.42 -10.70 -1.46
N LEU A 80 5.66 -10.92 -1.01
CA LEU A 80 6.22 -12.27 -0.84
C LEU A 80 5.34 -13.17 0.04
N GLY A 81 4.85 -12.64 1.17
CA GLY A 81 3.92 -13.37 2.04
C GLY A 81 2.60 -13.74 1.35
N LYS A 82 2.08 -12.88 0.46
CA LYS A 82 0.88 -13.18 -0.35
C LYS A 82 1.18 -14.24 -1.40
N LEU A 83 2.32 -14.13 -2.08
CA LEU A 83 2.76 -15.06 -3.13
C LEU A 83 2.94 -16.47 -2.57
N LYS A 84 3.57 -16.61 -1.41
CA LYS A 84 3.71 -17.91 -0.73
C LYS A 84 2.37 -18.57 -0.41
N TRP A 85 1.36 -17.79 -0.05
CA TRP A 85 0.01 -18.33 0.19
C TRP A 85 -0.68 -18.69 -1.14
N LEU A 86 -0.51 -17.88 -2.18
CA LEU A 86 -1.06 -18.14 -3.52
C LEU A 86 -0.42 -19.37 -4.19
N ASP A 87 0.85 -19.64 -3.92
CA ASP A 87 1.60 -20.75 -4.51
C ASP A 87 1.00 -22.12 -4.17
N ARG A 88 0.28 -22.24 -3.04
CA ARG A 88 -0.48 -23.44 -2.66
C ARG A 88 -1.55 -23.82 -3.68
N PHE A 89 -2.03 -22.86 -4.46
CA PHE A 89 -3.09 -23.04 -5.47
C PHE A 89 -2.55 -22.93 -6.90
N LEU A 90 -1.57 -22.05 -7.10
CA LEU A 90 -1.09 -21.67 -8.42
C LEU A 90 0.30 -22.23 -8.76
N GLY A 91 1.08 -22.70 -7.78
CA GLY A 91 2.50 -23.03 -7.96
C GLY A 91 2.78 -24.08 -9.03
N THR A 92 1.88 -25.04 -9.22
CA THR A 92 1.99 -26.08 -10.26
C THR A 92 1.26 -25.76 -11.55
N LYS A 93 0.66 -24.57 -11.66
CA LYS A 93 -0.17 -24.19 -12.80
C LYS A 93 0.64 -23.48 -13.88
N TRP A 94 0.25 -23.76 -15.11
CA TRP A 94 0.64 -22.96 -16.26
C TRP A 94 -0.20 -21.69 -16.31
N LEU A 95 0.35 -20.59 -16.82
CA LEU A 95 -0.37 -19.31 -16.87
C LEU A 95 -1.66 -19.38 -17.69
N ASP A 96 -1.69 -20.24 -18.72
CA ASP A 96 -2.86 -20.48 -19.57
C ASP A 96 -3.95 -21.34 -18.91
N GLU A 97 -3.64 -22.01 -17.79
CA GLU A 97 -4.59 -22.77 -16.96
C GLU A 97 -5.21 -21.92 -15.85
N ILE A 98 -4.73 -20.68 -15.65
CA ILE A 98 -5.26 -19.77 -14.64
C ILE A 98 -6.44 -19.00 -15.24
N ASP A 99 -7.64 -19.56 -15.10
CA ASP A 99 -8.88 -18.96 -15.57
C ASP A 99 -9.63 -18.17 -14.48
N ALA A 100 -10.77 -17.58 -14.87
CA ALA A 100 -11.60 -16.79 -13.95
C ALA A 100 -12.22 -17.64 -12.84
N ASP A 101 -12.51 -18.92 -13.09
CA ASP A 101 -13.16 -19.81 -12.13
C ASP A 101 -12.18 -20.28 -11.06
N LEU A 102 -10.94 -20.60 -11.42
CA LEU A 102 -9.87 -20.88 -10.48
C LEU A 102 -9.61 -19.66 -9.58
N ILE A 103 -9.52 -18.46 -10.16
CA ILE A 103 -9.35 -17.23 -9.39
C ILE A 103 -10.54 -17.00 -8.46
N ALA A 104 -11.77 -17.27 -8.90
CA ALA A 104 -12.96 -17.15 -8.07
C ALA A 104 -12.94 -18.16 -6.89
N LYS A 105 -12.49 -19.39 -7.11
CA LYS A 105 -12.29 -20.39 -6.04
C LYS A 105 -11.28 -19.88 -5.01
N ILE A 106 -10.12 -19.41 -5.45
CA ILE A 106 -9.08 -18.82 -4.57
C ILE A 106 -9.66 -17.62 -3.80
N ALA A 107 -10.45 -16.77 -4.46
CA ALA A 107 -11.10 -15.62 -3.84
C ALA A 107 -12.01 -16.03 -2.67
N GLN A 108 -12.84 -17.07 -2.84
CA GLN A 108 -13.74 -17.54 -1.78
C GLN A 108 -12.96 -18.13 -0.60
N VAL A 109 -11.91 -18.91 -0.85
CA VAL A 109 -11.05 -19.44 0.21
C VAL A 109 -10.44 -18.28 1.00
N LYS A 110 -9.87 -17.27 0.33
CA LYS A 110 -9.27 -16.13 1.03
C LYS A 110 -10.28 -15.28 1.79
N LYS A 111 -11.50 -15.15 1.28
CA LYS A 111 -12.59 -14.43 1.94
C LYS A 111 -13.11 -15.17 3.18
N ALA A 112 -13.05 -16.50 3.21
CA ALA A 112 -13.39 -17.27 4.41
C ALA A 112 -12.33 -17.08 5.52
N GLU A 113 -11.07 -16.88 5.15
CA GLU A 113 -9.97 -16.66 6.10
C GLU A 113 -9.83 -15.20 6.58
N ALA A 114 -10.28 -14.23 5.80
CA ALA A 114 -9.98 -12.82 6.01
C ALA A 114 -11.05 -11.87 5.46
N SER A 115 -10.97 -10.60 5.86
CA SER A 115 -11.90 -9.58 5.38
C SER A 115 -11.89 -9.45 3.84
N PRO A 116 -13.00 -9.00 3.22
CA PRO A 116 -13.07 -8.76 1.78
C PRO A 116 -11.94 -7.86 1.25
N SER A 117 -11.55 -6.83 2.01
CA SER A 117 -10.44 -5.93 1.65
C SER A 117 -9.11 -6.66 1.66
N THR A 118 -8.88 -7.57 2.61
CA THR A 118 -7.67 -8.41 2.60
C THR A 118 -7.69 -9.38 1.42
N ALA A 119 -8.81 -10.06 1.15
CA ALA A 119 -8.92 -10.94 -0.01
C ALA A 119 -8.67 -10.19 -1.34
N ASN A 120 -9.23 -8.99 -1.49
CA ASN A 120 -9.01 -8.13 -2.65
C ASN A 120 -7.53 -7.79 -2.87
N ARG A 121 -6.71 -7.66 -1.82
CA ARG A 121 -5.26 -7.43 -1.96
C ARG A 121 -4.53 -8.62 -2.60
N TYR A 122 -4.98 -9.85 -2.31
CA TYR A 122 -4.43 -11.05 -2.95
C TYR A 122 -4.87 -11.13 -4.41
N LEU A 123 -6.15 -10.87 -4.67
CA LEU A 123 -6.70 -10.83 -6.03
C LEU A 123 -6.08 -9.72 -6.89
N ALA A 124 -5.75 -8.57 -6.28
CA ALA A 124 -5.04 -7.49 -6.95
C ALA A 124 -3.64 -7.93 -7.38
N LEU A 125 -2.95 -8.71 -6.55
CA LEU A 125 -1.62 -9.23 -6.88
C LEU A 125 -1.67 -10.25 -8.02
N ILE A 126 -2.62 -11.20 -8.00
CA ILE A 126 -2.87 -12.12 -9.12
C ILE A 126 -3.11 -11.33 -10.40
N ARG A 127 -4.03 -10.35 -10.35
CA ARG A 127 -4.37 -9.51 -11.49
C ARG A 127 -3.15 -8.77 -12.03
N ALA A 128 -2.32 -8.21 -11.16
CA ALA A 128 -1.14 -7.45 -11.55
C ALA A 128 -0.12 -8.35 -12.27
N ILE A 129 0.15 -9.54 -11.73
CA ILE A 129 1.09 -10.50 -12.33
C ILE A 129 0.57 -11.00 -13.69
N LEU A 130 -0.71 -11.38 -13.78
CA LEU A 130 -1.29 -11.85 -15.06
C LEU A 130 -1.36 -10.75 -16.12
N ARG A 131 -1.57 -9.49 -15.70
CA ARG A 131 -1.49 -8.34 -16.62
C ARG A 131 -0.06 -8.10 -17.08
N ALA A 132 0.93 -8.11 -16.20
CA ALA A 132 2.33 -7.99 -16.59
C ALA A 132 2.76 -9.13 -17.52
N ALA A 133 2.31 -10.36 -17.26
CA ALA A 133 2.54 -11.49 -18.14
C ALA A 133 1.95 -11.30 -19.54
N ARG A 134 0.85 -10.57 -19.67
CA ARG A 134 0.23 -10.25 -20.97
C ARG A 134 0.87 -9.03 -21.63
N ASP A 135 0.94 -7.92 -20.91
CA ASP A 135 1.23 -6.57 -21.43
C ASP A 135 2.73 -6.27 -21.48
N ASP A 136 3.49 -6.70 -20.47
CA ASP A 136 4.91 -6.31 -20.31
C ASP A 136 5.87 -7.43 -20.75
N TRP A 137 5.47 -8.68 -20.54
CA TRP A 137 6.32 -9.85 -20.82
C TRP A 137 5.89 -10.59 -22.08
N GLU A 138 4.68 -10.31 -22.57
CA GLU A 138 4.08 -10.95 -23.74
C GLU A 138 4.11 -12.49 -23.65
N TRP A 139 3.99 -13.06 -22.46
CA TRP A 139 4.00 -14.51 -22.22
C TRP A 139 2.64 -15.16 -22.49
N VAL A 140 1.54 -14.41 -22.35
CA VAL A 140 0.18 -14.88 -22.62
C VAL A 140 -0.58 -13.86 -23.45
N GLU A 141 -1.51 -14.32 -24.28
CA GLU A 141 -2.36 -13.46 -25.11
C GLU A 141 -3.48 -12.80 -24.30
N ARG A 142 -3.96 -13.46 -23.26
CA ARG A 142 -5.13 -13.04 -22.48
C ARG A 142 -4.85 -13.20 -21.00
N ALA A 143 -5.36 -12.24 -20.22
CA ALA A 143 -5.40 -12.30 -18.77
C ALA A 143 -6.86 -12.35 -18.33
N PRO A 144 -7.26 -13.31 -17.47
CA PRO A 144 -8.64 -13.43 -17.01
C PRO A 144 -9.09 -12.19 -16.23
N ARG A 145 -10.38 -11.87 -16.32
CA ARG A 145 -10.96 -10.80 -15.51
C ARG A 145 -11.05 -11.25 -14.05
N VAL A 146 -10.30 -10.58 -13.19
CA VAL A 146 -10.41 -10.76 -11.75
C VAL A 146 -11.59 -9.94 -11.22
N LYS A 147 -12.58 -10.57 -10.56
CA LYS A 147 -13.68 -9.86 -9.89
C LYS A 147 -13.30 -9.60 -8.42
N MET A 148 -13.34 -8.33 -8.00
CA MET A 148 -13.12 -7.98 -6.60
C MET A 148 -14.41 -8.09 -5.80
N PHE A 149 -14.29 -8.34 -4.50
CA PHE A 149 -15.39 -8.22 -3.57
C PHE A 149 -15.76 -6.75 -3.35
N PRO A 150 -17.05 -6.44 -3.12
CA PRO A 150 -17.45 -5.11 -2.68
C PRO A 150 -16.81 -4.81 -1.32
N GLU A 151 -16.26 -3.61 -1.19
CA GLU A 151 -15.75 -3.10 0.09
C GLU A 151 -16.74 -2.11 0.67
N SER A 152 -17.03 -2.22 1.97
CA SER A 152 -17.86 -1.23 2.64
C SER A 152 -17.17 0.13 2.62
N LYS A 153 -17.95 1.20 2.38
CA LYS A 153 -17.45 2.56 2.56
C LYS A 153 -17.05 2.71 4.02
N LYS A 154 -15.76 2.93 4.28
CA LYS A 154 -15.27 3.16 5.64
C LYS A 154 -15.88 4.45 6.17
N ARG A 155 -16.66 4.37 7.25
CA ARG A 155 -17.15 5.54 7.99
C ARG A 155 -15.94 6.34 8.49
N ILE A 156 -16.02 7.66 8.37
CA ILE A 156 -15.08 8.56 9.03
C ILE A 156 -15.58 8.75 10.45
N ARG A 157 -14.75 8.36 11.41
CA ARG A 157 -14.97 8.66 12.82
C ARG A 157 -14.10 9.86 13.19
N TRP A 158 -14.69 10.83 13.87
CA TRP A 158 -14.04 11.99 14.46
C TRP A 158 -14.66 12.27 15.82
N ILE A 159 -13.97 12.97 16.72
CA ILE A 159 -14.45 13.32 18.07
C ILE A 159 -14.53 14.84 18.28
N THR A 160 -15.40 15.29 19.17
CA THR A 160 -15.52 16.70 19.58
C THR A 160 -14.29 17.15 20.36
N ARG A 161 -14.14 18.47 20.54
CA ARG A 161 -13.04 19.05 21.35
C ARG A 161 -13.10 18.59 22.81
N ASP A 162 -14.30 18.47 23.38
CA ASP A 162 -14.50 18.00 24.75
C ASP A 162 -14.17 16.51 24.91
N GLU A 163 -14.58 15.67 23.95
CA GLU A 163 -14.18 14.26 23.93
C GLU A 163 -12.66 14.12 23.78
N ALA A 164 -12.02 14.95 22.94
CA ALA A 164 -10.57 14.95 22.79
C ALA A 164 -9.86 15.35 24.09
N ALA A 165 -10.35 16.38 24.79
CA ALA A 165 -9.81 16.80 26.08
C ALA A 165 -9.92 15.68 27.13
N LYS A 166 -11.08 15.02 27.23
CA LYS A 166 -11.29 13.85 28.10
C LYS A 166 -10.32 12.72 27.76
N LEU A 167 -10.20 12.37 26.47
CA LEU A 167 -9.28 11.32 26.03
C LEU A 167 -7.83 11.62 26.41
N ILE A 168 -7.38 12.86 26.17
CA ILE A 168 -6.01 13.29 26.44
C ILE A 168 -5.71 13.26 27.94
N ALA A 169 -6.65 13.68 28.78
CA ALA A 169 -6.50 13.62 30.24
C ALA A 169 -6.32 12.19 30.76
N GLU A 170 -6.90 11.21 30.07
CA GLU A 170 -6.82 9.80 30.43
C GLU A 170 -5.58 9.07 29.86
N LEU A 171 -4.81 9.70 28.97
CA LEU A 171 -3.64 9.08 28.36
C LEU A 171 -2.40 9.22 29.25
N PRO A 172 -1.47 8.23 29.23
CA PRO A 172 -0.17 8.42 29.84
C PRO A 172 0.58 9.56 29.13
N PRO A 173 1.48 10.30 29.83
CA PRO A 173 2.06 11.54 29.32
C PRO A 173 2.63 11.43 27.89
N HIS A 174 3.40 10.37 27.63
CA HIS A 174 4.02 10.17 26.32
C HIS A 174 3.00 10.02 25.17
N LEU A 175 1.85 9.39 25.41
CA LEU A 175 0.77 9.30 24.41
C LEU A 175 -0.10 10.56 24.38
N ALA A 176 -0.31 11.21 25.52
CA ALA A 176 -1.11 12.42 25.61
C ALA A 176 -0.50 13.54 24.73
N ASP A 177 0.80 13.76 24.83
CA ASP A 177 1.52 14.76 24.03
C ASP A 177 1.50 14.41 22.54
N MET A 178 1.75 13.14 22.22
CA MET A 178 1.72 12.67 20.83
C MET A 178 0.31 12.81 20.22
N ALA A 179 -0.75 12.59 21.02
CA ALA A 179 -2.13 12.78 20.59
C ALA A 179 -2.48 14.26 20.40
N ARG A 180 -2.11 15.14 21.34
CA ARG A 180 -2.24 16.60 21.21
C ARG A 180 -1.59 17.10 19.93
N PHE A 181 -0.34 16.72 19.69
CA PHE A 181 0.39 17.12 18.49
C PHE A 181 -0.24 16.58 17.21
N THR A 182 -0.74 15.33 17.22
CA THR A 182 -1.46 14.75 16.08
C THR A 182 -2.75 15.51 15.78
N LEU A 183 -3.51 15.91 16.80
CA LEU A 183 -4.74 16.71 16.66
C LEU A 183 -4.48 18.14 16.20
N ALA A 184 -3.31 18.69 16.52
CA ALA A 184 -2.91 20.03 16.11
C ALA A 184 -2.40 20.10 14.65
N THR A 185 -1.71 19.05 14.19
CA THR A 185 -1.00 19.07 12.90
C THR A 185 -1.62 18.16 11.84
N GLY A 186 -2.47 17.23 12.23
CA GLY A 186 -3.03 16.22 11.33
C GLY A 186 -2.01 15.22 10.78
N LEU A 187 -0.77 15.20 11.29
CA LEU A 187 0.29 14.33 10.75
C LEU A 187 -0.05 12.84 10.85
N ARG A 188 0.52 12.05 9.94
CA ARG A 188 0.39 10.57 10.02
C ARG A 188 1.15 10.08 11.25
N GLN A 189 0.63 9.05 11.93
CA GLN A 189 1.23 8.47 13.13
C GLN A 189 2.75 8.28 12.99
N ARG A 190 3.21 7.62 11.92
CA ARG A 190 4.65 7.37 11.70
C ARG A 190 5.48 8.65 11.61
N ASN A 191 4.93 9.70 10.99
CA ASN A 191 5.61 11.00 10.88
C ASN A 191 5.74 11.65 12.26
N VAL A 192 4.74 11.51 13.12
CA VAL A 192 4.82 11.99 14.50
C VAL A 192 5.77 11.12 15.33
N SER A 193 5.67 9.80 15.24
CA SER A 193 6.51 8.83 15.97
C SER A 193 8.00 9.07 15.76
N TYR A 194 8.40 9.38 14.52
CA TYR A 194 9.79 9.55 14.13
C TYR A 194 10.14 11.00 13.77
N LEU A 195 9.37 11.97 14.27
CA LEU A 195 9.71 13.38 14.10
C LEU A 195 11.01 13.67 14.86
N ARG A 196 12.02 14.18 14.15
CA ARG A 196 13.31 14.56 14.72
C ARG A 196 13.35 16.05 15.03
N TRP A 197 14.18 16.45 15.99
CA TRP A 197 14.30 17.87 16.37
C TRP A 197 14.86 18.74 15.24
N ASP A 198 15.74 18.20 14.39
CA ASP A 198 16.29 18.92 13.23
C ASP A 198 15.26 19.18 12.12
N GLN A 199 14.10 18.53 12.19
CA GLN A 199 12.98 18.76 11.28
C GLN A 199 12.03 19.86 11.76
N VAL A 200 12.23 20.38 12.98
CA VAL A 200 11.32 21.33 13.62
C VAL A 200 11.99 22.69 13.73
N ASP A 201 11.40 23.69 13.09
CA ASP A 201 11.77 25.09 13.24
C ASP A 201 10.68 25.81 14.02
N THR A 202 10.88 25.95 15.34
CA THR A 202 9.92 26.65 16.21
C THR A 202 9.87 28.15 15.95
N SER A 203 10.94 28.75 15.41
CA SER A 203 10.99 30.17 15.08
C SER A 203 10.11 30.51 13.87
N ARG A 204 10.20 29.68 12.82
CA ARG A 204 9.36 29.77 11.62
C ARG A 204 8.01 29.09 11.79
N ARG A 205 7.78 28.40 12.92
CA ARG A 205 6.57 27.64 13.23
C ARG A 205 6.23 26.59 12.16
N VAL A 206 7.25 25.85 11.70
CA VAL A 206 7.09 24.83 10.65
C VAL A 206 7.84 23.56 11.04
N ALA A 207 7.24 22.40 10.78
CA ALA A 207 7.92 21.11 10.75
C ALA A 207 8.04 20.58 9.31
N TRP A 208 9.17 19.99 8.97
CA TRP A 208 9.46 19.46 7.64
C TRP A 208 9.45 17.94 7.63
N ILE A 209 8.49 17.34 6.92
CA ILE A 209 8.52 15.90 6.65
C ILE A 209 9.22 15.67 5.32
N HIS A 210 10.33 14.93 5.33
CA HIS A 210 11.08 14.63 4.12
C HIS A 210 10.30 13.69 3.19
N ALA A 211 10.67 13.71 1.90
CA ALA A 211 9.96 12.97 0.86
C ALA A 211 9.98 11.44 1.09
N ASP A 212 11.10 10.90 1.54
CA ASP A 212 11.29 9.49 1.90
C ASP A 212 10.42 9.04 3.09
N GLN A 213 10.08 9.98 3.98
CA GLN A 213 9.19 9.77 5.12
C GLN A 213 7.71 9.98 4.76
N SER A 214 7.43 10.62 3.63
CA SER A 214 6.08 10.89 3.17
C SER A 214 5.53 9.76 2.30
N LYS A 215 4.31 9.30 2.61
CA LYS A 215 3.63 8.28 1.79
C LYS A 215 3.43 8.71 0.33
N SER A 216 3.36 10.02 0.07
CA SER A 216 3.23 10.56 -1.29
C SER A 216 4.58 10.83 -1.98
N ARG A 217 5.72 10.55 -1.31
CA ARG A 217 7.07 10.88 -1.79
C ARG A 217 7.29 12.36 -2.07
N LYS A 218 6.55 13.24 -1.40
CA LYS A 218 6.70 14.70 -1.47
C LYS A 218 7.05 15.23 -0.08
N ALA A 219 7.99 16.16 -0.02
CA ALA A 219 8.25 16.90 1.21
C ALA A 219 6.99 17.70 1.60
N ILE A 220 6.68 17.74 2.89
CA ILE A 220 5.51 18.45 3.41
C ILE A 220 6.00 19.43 4.47
N ALA A 221 5.75 20.72 4.24
CA ALA A 221 5.86 21.74 5.27
C ALA A 221 4.56 21.74 6.07
N VAL A 222 4.66 21.52 7.38
CA VAL A 222 3.52 21.45 8.29
C VAL A 222 3.55 22.68 9.19
N PRO A 223 2.60 23.63 9.03
CA PRO A 223 2.46 24.74 9.96
C PRO A 223 2.19 24.25 11.38
N LEU A 224 2.84 24.87 12.35
CA LEU A 224 2.71 24.55 13.77
C LEU A 224 1.89 25.63 14.46
N ASN A 225 0.70 25.28 14.92
CA ASN A 225 -0.13 26.16 15.74
C ASN A 225 0.41 26.25 17.19
N ASN A 226 -0.20 27.10 18.01
CA ASN A 226 0.23 27.30 19.39
C ASN A 226 0.16 26.00 20.23
N ASP A 227 -0.83 25.14 19.99
CA ASP A 227 -0.93 23.85 20.69
C ASP A 227 0.24 22.91 20.35
N ALA A 228 0.62 22.84 19.08
CA ALA A 228 1.76 22.06 18.62
C ALA A 228 3.07 22.60 19.21
N LEU A 229 3.24 23.92 19.23
CA LEU A 229 4.42 24.57 19.83
C LEU A 229 4.49 24.32 21.34
N ALA A 230 3.37 24.41 22.06
CA ALA A 230 3.32 24.14 23.49
C ALA A 230 3.77 22.70 23.81
N VAL A 231 3.35 21.72 23.00
CA VAL A 231 3.82 20.34 23.14
C VAL A 231 5.32 20.21 22.86
N LEU A 232 5.82 20.89 21.83
CA LEU A 232 7.25 20.87 21.49
C LEU A 232 8.11 21.48 22.61
N GLU A 233 7.71 22.62 23.16
CA GLU A 233 8.44 23.24 24.27
C GLU A 233 8.42 22.36 25.53
N ALA A 234 7.28 21.71 25.85
CA ALA A 234 7.20 20.80 26.99
C ALA A 234 8.10 19.55 26.86
N ARG A 235 8.46 19.17 25.64
CA ARG A 235 9.37 18.05 25.34
C ARG A 235 10.82 18.47 25.12
N ARG A 236 11.09 19.77 25.06
CA ARG A 236 12.42 20.29 24.83
C ARG A 236 13.28 20.03 26.06
N GLY A 237 14.44 19.38 25.87
CA GLY A 237 15.35 19.04 26.95
C GLY A 237 15.55 17.54 27.19
N ASP A 238 14.78 16.68 26.52
CA ASP A 238 14.92 15.21 26.64
C ASP A 238 16.24 14.65 26.05
N GLY A 239 17.09 15.50 25.43
CA GLY A 239 18.43 15.15 24.90
C GLY A 239 18.46 14.13 23.75
N GLY A 240 17.31 13.57 23.38
CA GLY A 240 17.17 12.58 22.32
C GLY A 240 17.03 13.18 20.92
N GLU A 241 17.29 12.37 19.90
CA GLU A 241 17.14 12.73 18.48
C GLU A 241 15.66 12.99 18.08
N TYR A 242 14.74 12.27 18.69
CA TYR A 242 13.31 12.28 18.36
C TYR A 242 12.50 13.09 19.37
N VAL A 243 11.46 13.78 18.88
CA VAL A 243 10.55 14.59 19.69
C VAL A 243 9.67 13.71 20.60
N PHE A 244 9.11 12.63 20.05
CA PHE A 244 8.15 11.78 20.76
C PHE A 244 8.79 10.45 21.16
N THR A 245 9.39 10.43 22.34
CA THR A 245 10.01 9.23 22.92
C THR A 245 9.27 8.72 24.15
N PHE A 246 9.46 7.43 24.44
CA PHE A 246 9.15 6.75 25.69
C PHE A 246 10.30 5.81 26.04
N GLN A 247 10.87 5.94 27.23
CA GLN A 247 12.06 5.17 27.65
C GLN A 247 13.23 5.28 26.66
N GLY A 248 13.48 6.49 26.14
CA GLY A 248 14.58 6.77 25.21
C GLY A 248 14.39 6.25 23.78
N LYS A 249 13.23 5.65 23.46
CA LYS A 249 12.92 5.14 22.11
C LYS A 249 11.73 5.88 21.50
N PRO A 250 11.68 6.04 20.16
CA PRO A 250 10.51 6.58 19.48
C PRO A 250 9.23 5.83 19.85
N VAL A 251 8.12 6.55 20.04
CA VAL A 251 6.81 5.93 20.27
C VAL A 251 6.26 5.36 18.96
N ASP A 252 6.63 4.12 18.64
CA ASP A 252 6.29 3.45 17.39
C ASP A 252 4.88 2.81 17.40
N ARG A 253 4.40 2.42 18.58
CA ARG A 253 3.11 1.75 18.80
C ARG A 253 2.18 2.61 19.62
N THR A 254 1.09 3.03 18.99
CA THR A 254 0.07 3.86 19.65
C THR A 254 -1.22 3.09 19.99
N SER A 255 -1.53 2.04 19.24
CA SER A 255 -2.66 1.12 19.53
C SER A 255 -2.30 0.14 20.65
N THR A 256 -2.05 0.65 21.85
CA THR A 256 -1.61 -0.12 23.03
C THR A 256 -2.78 -0.42 23.98
N LYS A 257 -2.52 -1.26 25.00
CA LYS A 257 -3.47 -1.45 26.11
C LYS A 257 -3.80 -0.13 26.83
N ALA A 258 -2.82 0.78 26.93
CA ALA A 258 -3.02 2.10 27.53
C ALA A 258 -4.00 2.96 26.73
N TRP A 259 -3.88 2.98 25.40
CA TRP A 259 -4.85 3.65 24.52
C TRP A 259 -6.26 3.08 24.69
N ALA A 260 -6.39 1.75 24.70
CA ALA A 260 -7.69 1.09 24.88
C ALA A 260 -8.33 1.44 26.24
N ALA A 261 -7.54 1.44 27.32
CA ALA A 261 -8.00 1.80 28.66
C ALA A 261 -8.41 3.28 28.77
N ALA A 262 -7.63 4.19 28.18
CA ALA A 262 -7.93 5.62 28.18
C ALA A 262 -9.26 5.92 27.45
N LYS A 263 -9.46 5.32 26.27
CA LYS A 263 -10.75 5.43 25.55
C LYS A 263 -11.93 4.94 26.37
N LYS A 264 -11.77 3.80 27.08
CA LYS A 264 -12.83 3.26 27.93
C LYS A 264 -13.19 4.23 29.06
N ARG A 265 -12.19 4.83 29.72
CA ARG A 265 -12.42 5.82 30.80
C ARG A 265 -13.02 7.13 30.25
N ALA A 266 -12.61 7.55 29.06
CA ALA A 266 -13.17 8.73 28.39
C ALA A 266 -14.57 8.50 27.77
N GLY A 267 -15.11 7.27 27.80
CA GLY A 267 -16.40 6.94 27.21
C GLY A 267 -16.42 6.94 25.67
N ILE A 268 -15.28 6.71 25.02
CA ILE A 268 -15.13 6.80 23.55
C ILE A 268 -15.07 5.40 22.93
N GLU A 269 -16.08 5.09 22.12
CA GLU A 269 -16.18 3.84 21.37
C GLU A 269 -15.74 3.98 19.90
N ASP A 270 -15.32 2.85 19.31
CA ASP A 270 -14.91 2.71 17.90
C ASP A 270 -13.94 3.80 17.38
N PHE A 271 -12.97 4.18 18.21
CA PHE A 271 -11.97 5.21 17.89
C PHE A 271 -10.55 4.62 17.89
N ARG A 272 -9.79 4.86 16.84
CA ARG A 272 -8.40 4.41 16.66
C ARG A 272 -7.48 5.61 16.60
N TRP A 273 -6.18 5.39 16.78
CA TRP A 273 -5.20 6.49 16.71
C TRP A 273 -5.28 7.28 15.40
N HIS A 274 -5.46 6.58 14.27
CA HIS A 274 -5.56 7.25 12.96
C HIS A 274 -6.79 8.16 12.86
N ASP A 275 -7.82 7.92 13.67
CA ASP A 275 -9.01 8.75 13.69
C ASP A 275 -8.72 10.13 14.32
N LEU A 276 -7.60 10.33 15.04
CA LEU A 276 -7.13 11.68 15.44
C LEU A 276 -6.85 12.57 14.22
N ARG A 277 -6.27 12.00 13.15
CA ARG A 277 -6.06 12.72 11.89
C ARG A 277 -7.40 13.00 11.18
N HIS A 278 -8.35 12.07 11.27
CA HIS A 278 -9.71 12.31 10.76
C HIS A 278 -10.41 13.42 11.56
N THR A 279 -10.19 13.48 12.87
CA THR A 279 -10.67 14.55 13.75
C THR A 279 -10.09 15.90 13.35
N TRP A 280 -8.76 16.01 13.19
CA TRP A 280 -8.12 17.24 12.71
C TRP A 280 -8.73 17.74 11.39
N ALA A 281 -8.89 16.82 10.42
CA ALA A 281 -9.48 17.16 9.12
C ALA A 281 -10.94 17.62 9.25
N SER A 282 -11.71 16.94 10.11
CA SER A 282 -13.12 17.26 10.37
C SER A 282 -13.26 18.65 11.00
N TRP A 283 -12.41 18.98 11.98
CA TRP A 283 -12.40 20.29 12.62
C TRP A 283 -12.01 21.41 11.66
N HIS A 284 -11.06 21.17 10.76
CA HIS A 284 -10.72 22.14 9.69
C HIS A 284 -11.92 22.44 8.80
N VAL A 285 -12.59 21.41 8.29
CA VAL A 285 -13.78 21.59 7.44
C VAL A 285 -14.91 22.30 8.21
N GLN A 286 -15.16 21.93 9.46
CA GLN A 286 -16.17 22.58 10.32
C GLN A 286 -15.82 24.04 10.62
N SER A 287 -14.53 24.39 10.63
CA SER A 287 -14.04 25.76 10.84
C SER A 287 -13.99 26.57 9.53
N GLY A 288 -14.44 26.01 8.40
CA GLY A 288 -14.51 26.69 7.11
C GLY A 288 -13.23 26.62 6.26
N THR A 289 -12.25 25.79 6.63
CA THR A 289 -11.05 25.60 5.79
C THR A 289 -11.43 25.01 4.43
N GLY A 290 -10.96 25.63 3.35
CA GLY A 290 -11.21 25.16 1.99
C GLY A 290 -10.64 23.76 1.75
N LEU A 291 -11.31 22.95 0.93
CA LEU A 291 -10.87 21.56 0.68
C LEU A 291 -9.50 21.47 0.01
N GLN A 292 -9.13 22.45 -0.82
CA GLN A 292 -7.80 22.53 -1.43
C GLN A 292 -6.72 22.80 -0.38
N GLU A 293 -6.93 23.79 0.48
CA GLU A 293 -6.02 24.11 1.58
C GLU A 293 -5.87 22.89 2.53
N LEU A 294 -6.99 22.24 2.87
CA LEU A 294 -6.95 21.02 3.67
C LEU A 294 -6.18 19.88 2.98
N GLN A 295 -6.30 19.74 1.65
CA GLN A 295 -5.55 18.77 0.87
C GLN A 295 -4.04 18.98 1.01
N GLU A 296 -3.60 20.23 0.87
CA GLU A 296 -2.21 20.65 0.97
C GLU A 296 -1.67 20.45 2.39
N LEU A 297 -2.37 20.98 3.40
CA LEU A 297 -2.02 20.84 4.82
C LEU A 297 -1.88 19.37 5.23
N GLY A 298 -2.79 18.51 4.78
CA GLY A 298 -2.71 17.10 5.10
C GLY A 298 -1.73 16.30 4.24
N GLY A 299 -1.24 16.84 3.12
CA GLY A 299 -0.45 16.09 2.15
C GLY A 299 -1.21 14.89 1.57
N TRP A 300 -2.45 15.13 1.11
CA TRP A 300 -3.24 14.16 0.36
C TRP A 300 -2.93 14.23 -1.14
N SER A 301 -2.74 13.06 -1.75
CA SER A 301 -2.34 12.97 -3.17
C SER A 301 -3.46 13.29 -4.15
N THR A 302 -4.72 13.12 -3.76
CA THR A 302 -5.89 13.36 -4.61
C THR A 302 -7.01 14.05 -3.83
N VAL A 303 -7.81 14.83 -4.55
CA VAL A 303 -8.99 15.55 -4.02
C VAL A 303 -10.01 14.56 -3.44
N ASP A 304 -10.20 13.39 -4.07
CA ASP A 304 -11.09 12.32 -3.59
C ASP A 304 -10.79 11.86 -2.15
N MET A 305 -9.53 11.95 -1.72
CA MET A 305 -9.18 11.61 -0.35
C MET A 305 -9.70 12.63 0.67
N VAL A 306 -9.96 13.86 0.24
CA VAL A 306 -10.45 14.97 1.09
C VAL A 306 -11.96 15.16 0.95
N LEU A 307 -12.54 14.90 -0.22
CA LEU A 307 -14.00 14.99 -0.46
C LEU A 307 -14.83 14.17 0.53
N ARG A 308 -14.24 13.13 1.11
CA ARG A 308 -14.87 12.34 2.16
C ARG A 308 -15.27 13.17 3.39
N TYR A 309 -14.63 14.31 3.66
CA TYR A 309 -14.98 15.22 4.76
C TYR A 309 -15.94 16.35 4.34
N ALA A 310 -16.18 16.55 3.04
CA ALA A 310 -16.91 17.71 2.52
C ALA A 310 -18.32 17.86 3.11
N HIS A 311 -18.99 16.75 3.41
CA HIS A 311 -20.32 16.74 4.04
C HIS A 311 -20.34 17.38 5.45
N LEU A 312 -19.19 17.46 6.13
CA LEU A 312 -19.06 18.12 7.44
C LEU A 312 -19.01 19.64 7.34
N ALA A 313 -18.93 20.19 6.11
CA ALA A 313 -19.03 21.63 5.89
C ALA A 313 -20.48 22.13 6.02
N ALA A 314 -21.49 21.24 6.09
CA ALA A 314 -22.90 21.63 6.15
C ALA A 314 -23.23 22.50 7.38
N ASP A 315 -22.56 22.27 8.51
CA ASP A 315 -22.68 23.11 9.70
C ASP A 315 -22.18 24.56 9.44
N HIS A 316 -21.22 24.72 8.52
CA HIS A 316 -20.74 26.04 8.05
C HIS A 316 -21.64 26.65 6.96
N LEU A 317 -22.34 25.84 6.15
CA LEU A 317 -23.32 26.36 5.17
C LEU A 317 -24.47 27.11 5.85
N LEU A 318 -24.83 26.75 7.10
CA LEU A 318 -25.76 27.53 7.92
C LEU A 318 -25.23 28.95 8.19
N TYR A 319 -23.92 29.12 8.39
CA TYR A 319 -23.28 30.44 8.52
C TYR A 319 -23.22 31.21 7.19
N GLY A 320 -22.98 30.51 6.08
CA GLY A 320 -23.04 31.12 4.73
C GLY A 320 -24.44 31.67 4.38
N LEU A 321 -25.51 31.02 4.85
CA LEU A 321 -26.87 31.54 4.72
C LEU A 321 -27.09 32.87 5.47
N PHE A 322 -26.42 33.10 6.59
CA PHE A 322 -26.50 34.40 7.29
C PHE A 322 -25.83 35.54 6.52
N ILE A 323 -24.82 35.24 5.69
CA ILE A 323 -24.16 36.22 4.81
C ILE A 323 -25.11 36.65 3.67
N ILE A 324 -25.87 35.71 3.12
CA ILE A 324 -26.90 36.01 2.10
C ILE A 324 -28.02 36.89 2.70
N ASN A 325 -28.34 36.70 3.98
CA ASN A 325 -29.36 37.48 4.70
C ASN A 325 -28.85 38.82 5.28
N GLY A 326 -27.65 39.29 4.91
CA GLY A 326 -27.20 40.67 5.22
C GLY A 326 -26.76 40.94 6.66
N GLY A 327 -26.43 39.92 7.46
CA GLY A 327 -25.99 40.12 8.84
C GLY A 327 -24.50 40.48 8.96
N HIS A 328 -24.16 41.77 9.04
CA HIS A 328 -22.83 42.23 9.50
C HIS A 328 -22.62 41.84 10.97
N ARG A 329 -21.52 41.14 11.30
CA ARG A 329 -21.03 41.07 12.68
C ARG A 329 -20.07 42.21 12.95
N HIS A 330 -20.45 43.10 13.87
CA HIS A 330 -19.49 43.88 14.63
C HIS A 330 -18.59 42.94 15.44
N SER A 331 -17.30 43.23 15.40
CA SER A 331 -16.25 42.70 16.27
C SER A 331 -16.65 42.79 17.74
N LEU A 332 -16.46 41.70 18.48
CA LEU A 332 -16.31 41.77 19.93
C LEU A 332 -14.93 41.23 20.29
N ASN A 333 -14.19 42.08 21.01
CA ASN A 333 -12.89 41.87 21.62
C ASN A 333 -12.87 40.70 22.58
#